data_AF-A0A2V2UJR0-F1
#
_entry.id   AF-A0A2V2UJR0-F1
#
_cell.length_a   1.000
_cell.length_b   1.000
_cell.length_c   1.000
_cell.angle_alpha   90.00
_cell.angle_beta   90.00
_cell.angle_gamma   90.00
#
_symmetry.space_group_name_H-M   'P 1'
#
loop_
_entity.id
_entity.type
_entity.pdbx_description
1 polymer ?
#
loop_
_entity_poly.entity_id
_entity_poly.type
_entity_poly.pdbx_seq_one_letter_code
_entity_poly.pdbx_strand_id
1 'polypeptide(L)'
;MTDELDAKHQSDLYETLQGPDRKVFVSNTAAGAGRPLTDPQVHADDRGFSTYLRERLLVRVLPEGQKCVCGADASNEHVHTCTRLQQNPRTTRHDMINMTFANGLRLCGFQCGMEPRLTEASRRRPDILIVGLDTYAITDVTVTYAGRVTAYVSEESMEEADPLRAARDRLTQKRQKYRHWALANGLDFEPFVMLTNGAIHPASRRWLRRILGNQDHRLTITNAYDMIVADTLAAMLRGNVHVFNAACGRAGTG
;
A
#
# COMPACT_ATOMS: atom_id res chain seq x y z
N MET A 1 27.11 20.74 -6.25
CA MET A 1 26.43 21.75 -7.09
C MET A 1 25.10 21.24 -7.65
N THR A 2 25.00 20.00 -8.14
CA THR A 2 23.70 19.39 -8.54
C THR A 2 22.81 19.09 -7.34
N ASP A 3 23.35 18.47 -6.29
CA ASP A 3 22.54 17.98 -5.16
C ASP A 3 21.96 19.12 -4.31
N GLU A 4 22.70 20.21 -4.15
CA GLU A 4 22.23 21.43 -3.47
C GLU A 4 21.14 22.14 -4.28
N LEU A 5 21.26 22.14 -5.61
CA LEU A 5 20.25 22.72 -6.49
C LEU A 5 18.97 21.86 -6.50
N ASP A 6 19.11 20.54 -6.52
CA ASP A 6 17.99 19.61 -6.43
C ASP A 6 17.28 19.71 -5.08
N ALA A 7 18.02 19.82 -3.98
CA ALA A 7 17.46 20.05 -2.65
C ALA A 7 16.69 21.37 -2.58
N LYS A 8 17.24 22.44 -3.18
CA LYS A 8 16.55 23.73 -3.28
C LYS A 8 15.27 23.63 -4.10
N HIS A 9 15.31 23.02 -5.28
CA HIS A 9 14.11 22.83 -6.11
C HIS A 9 13.03 22.01 -5.41
N GLN A 10 13.42 20.99 -4.63
CA GLN A 10 12.47 20.21 -3.84
C GLN A 10 11.84 21.05 -2.73
N SER A 11 12.62 21.87 -2.03
CA SER A 11 12.12 22.78 -0.99
C SER A 11 11.17 23.82 -1.58
N ASP A 12 11.57 24.49 -2.68
CA ASP A 12 10.77 25.49 -3.37
C ASP A 12 9.42 24.88 -3.82
N LEU A 13 9.45 23.66 -4.38
CA LEU A 13 8.23 22.95 -4.76
C LEU A 13 7.37 22.61 -3.54
N TYR A 14 7.96 22.09 -2.45
CA TYR A 14 7.24 21.75 -1.21
C TYR A 14 6.46 22.95 -0.64
N GLU A 15 7.06 24.14 -0.67
CA GLU A 15 6.44 25.39 -0.19
C GLU A 15 5.20 25.77 -1.00
N THR A 16 5.19 25.52 -2.31
CA THR A 16 4.03 25.79 -3.18
C THR A 16 2.88 24.80 -3.02
N LEU A 17 3.17 23.58 -2.54
CA LEU A 17 2.18 22.52 -2.39
C LEU A 17 1.40 22.67 -1.08
N GLN A 18 0.16 22.21 -1.04
CA GLN A 18 -0.68 22.22 0.16
C GLN A 18 -1.39 20.89 0.37
N GLY A 19 -1.85 20.67 1.61
CA GLY A 19 -2.78 19.60 1.96
C GLY A 19 -2.32 18.20 1.49
N PRO A 20 -3.17 17.45 0.75
CA PRO A 20 -2.85 16.10 0.29
C PRO A 20 -1.65 16.02 -0.66
N ASP A 21 -1.49 16.99 -1.56
CA ASP A 21 -0.44 16.96 -2.58
C ASP A 21 0.94 17.12 -1.96
N ARG A 22 1.06 18.00 -0.95
CA ARG A 22 2.26 18.13 -0.12
C ARG A 22 2.65 16.79 0.53
N LYS A 23 1.67 16.06 1.08
CA LYS A 23 1.91 14.75 1.70
C LYS A 23 2.30 13.68 0.68
N VAL A 24 1.69 13.68 -0.50
CA VAL A 24 2.07 12.77 -1.59
C VAL A 24 3.50 13.05 -2.04
N PHE A 25 3.85 14.32 -2.22
CA PHE A 25 5.20 14.76 -2.58
C PHE A 25 6.26 14.24 -1.61
N VAL A 26 6.07 14.46 -0.30
CA VAL A 26 6.97 13.93 0.73
C VAL A 26 7.01 12.40 0.67
N SER A 27 5.86 11.73 0.54
CA SER A 27 5.82 10.27 0.48
C SER A 27 6.57 9.66 -0.71
N ASN A 28 6.80 10.42 -1.78
CA ASN A 28 7.54 9.96 -2.95
C ASN A 28 9.04 9.78 -2.69
N THR A 29 9.55 10.33 -1.57
CA THR A 29 10.92 10.12 -1.07
C THR A 29 11.04 8.86 -0.22
N ALA A 30 9.91 8.24 0.18
CA ALA A 30 9.92 7.05 1.01
C ALA A 30 10.65 5.87 0.33
N ALA A 31 11.40 5.11 1.12
CA ALA A 31 12.03 3.89 0.63
C ALA A 31 10.99 2.91 0.05
N GLY A 32 11.20 2.51 -1.21
CA GLY A 32 10.28 1.65 -1.97
C GLY A 32 9.31 2.41 -2.87
N ALA A 33 9.08 3.71 -2.65
CA ALA A 33 8.19 4.50 -3.51
C ALA A 33 8.66 4.56 -4.97
N GLY A 34 9.98 4.55 -5.20
CA GLY A 34 10.59 4.54 -6.53
C GLY A 34 10.74 3.14 -7.15
N ARG A 35 10.43 2.06 -6.41
CA ARG A 35 10.64 0.69 -6.87
C ARG A 35 9.89 0.38 -8.18
N PRO A 36 8.64 0.85 -8.41
CA PRO A 36 8.00 0.71 -9.72
C PRO A 36 8.72 1.35 -10.91
N LEU A 37 9.68 2.25 -10.68
CA LEU A 37 10.47 2.92 -11.71
C LEU A 37 11.81 2.24 -11.96
N THR A 38 12.40 1.64 -10.91
CA THR A 38 13.80 1.22 -10.92
C THR A 38 14.01 -0.27 -10.79
N ASP A 39 13.01 -1.04 -10.35
CA ASP A 39 13.12 -2.48 -10.17
C ASP A 39 12.55 -3.21 -11.39
N PRO A 40 13.39 -3.90 -12.20
CA PRO A 40 12.94 -4.61 -13.39
C PRO A 40 12.02 -5.81 -13.08
N GLN A 41 11.96 -6.28 -11.83
CA GLN A 41 11.02 -7.32 -11.42
C GLN A 41 9.58 -6.80 -11.27
N VAL A 42 9.38 -5.49 -11.16
CA VAL A 42 8.04 -4.89 -11.07
C VAL A 42 7.44 -4.79 -12.46
N HIS A 43 6.70 -5.82 -12.87
CA HIS A 43 6.00 -5.85 -14.15
C HIS A 43 4.67 -5.07 -14.10
N ALA A 44 4.75 -3.75 -14.27
CA ALA A 44 3.58 -2.89 -14.41
C ALA A 44 3.06 -2.89 -15.86
N ASP A 45 1.73 -2.94 -16.03
CA ASP A 45 1.12 -2.66 -17.33
C ASP A 45 1.07 -1.14 -17.60
N ASP A 46 0.87 -0.73 -18.85
CA ASP A 46 0.89 0.68 -19.26
C ASP A 46 -0.09 1.55 -18.46
N ARG A 47 -1.27 1.00 -18.14
CA ARG A 47 -2.31 1.74 -17.40
C ARG A 47 -1.91 1.93 -15.94
N GLY A 48 -1.39 0.89 -15.30
CA GLY A 48 -0.89 0.91 -13.93
C GLY A 48 0.30 1.86 -13.80
N PHE A 49 1.25 1.78 -14.73
CA PHE A 49 2.42 2.65 -14.76
C PHE A 49 2.03 4.11 -15.02
N SER A 50 1.15 4.38 -15.99
CA SER A 50 0.67 5.74 -16.28
C SER A 50 -0.09 6.36 -15.11
N THR A 51 -0.95 5.58 -14.44
CA THR A 51 -1.66 6.03 -13.23
C THR A 51 -0.68 6.39 -12.13
N TYR A 52 0.28 5.50 -11.85
CA TYR A 52 1.32 5.74 -10.84
C TYR A 52 2.16 6.98 -11.14
N LEU A 53 2.60 7.15 -12.39
CA LEU A 53 3.39 8.32 -12.79
C LEU A 53 2.60 9.61 -12.61
N ARG A 54 1.33 9.65 -13.02
CA ARG A 54 0.48 10.82 -12.83
C ARG A 54 0.34 11.17 -11.35
N GLU A 55 0.01 10.19 -10.51
CA GLU A 55 -0.07 10.41 -9.07
C GLU A 55 1.25 10.89 -8.46
N ARG A 56 2.38 10.29 -8.86
CA ARG A 56 3.72 10.66 -8.38
C ARG A 56 4.08 12.10 -8.77
N LEU A 57 3.72 12.52 -9.97
CA LEU A 57 3.96 13.86 -10.50
C LEU A 57 2.89 14.88 -10.06
N LEU A 58 1.96 14.49 -9.17
CA LEU A 58 0.84 15.31 -8.72
C LEU A 58 -0.07 15.78 -9.88
N VAL A 59 -0.03 15.05 -11.00
CA VAL A 59 -0.88 15.27 -12.16
C VAL A 59 -2.18 14.48 -11.96
N ARG A 60 -3.29 15.11 -12.32
CA ARG A 60 -4.61 14.48 -12.22
C ARG A 60 -4.68 13.21 -13.09
N VAL A 61 -5.11 12.10 -12.50
CA VAL A 61 -5.28 10.83 -13.23
C VAL A 61 -6.48 10.90 -14.16
N LEU A 62 -7.62 11.35 -13.63
CA LEU A 62 -8.86 11.53 -14.37
C LEU A 62 -8.92 12.92 -15.01
N PRO A 63 -9.70 13.13 -16.08
CA PRO A 63 -9.89 14.45 -16.67
C PRO A 63 -10.41 15.47 -15.65
N GLU A 64 -10.09 16.75 -15.88
CA GLU A 64 -10.69 17.85 -15.12
C GLU A 64 -12.22 17.87 -15.33
N GLY A 65 -12.96 18.26 -14.28
CA GLY A 65 -14.42 18.27 -14.31
C GLY A 65 -15.09 16.89 -14.17
N GLN A 66 -14.33 15.78 -14.28
CA GLN A 66 -14.86 14.44 -14.04
C GLN A 66 -15.44 14.34 -12.62
N LYS A 67 -16.70 13.92 -12.52
CA LYS A 67 -17.35 13.67 -11.24
C LYS A 67 -17.14 12.23 -10.79
N CYS A 68 -16.93 12.08 -9.50
CA CYS A 68 -16.92 10.80 -8.82
C CYS A 68 -18.36 10.26 -8.72
N VAL A 69 -18.54 8.96 -8.49
CA VAL A 69 -19.86 8.34 -8.22
C VAL A 69 -20.63 8.97 -7.05
N CYS A 70 -19.96 9.73 -6.17
CA CYS A 70 -20.64 10.48 -5.10
C CYS A 70 -21.08 11.90 -5.50
N GLY A 71 -20.79 12.34 -6.73
CA GLY A 71 -21.08 13.67 -7.26
C GLY A 71 -20.01 14.74 -7.00
N ALA A 72 -19.02 14.45 -6.15
CA ALA A 72 -17.89 15.35 -5.91
C ALA A 72 -16.90 15.32 -7.09
N ASP A 73 -15.97 16.28 -7.13
CA ASP A 73 -14.87 16.26 -8.08
C ASP A 73 -14.00 15.00 -7.89
N ALA A 74 -13.68 14.30 -8.98
CA ALA A 74 -12.88 13.08 -8.95
C ALA A 74 -11.37 13.39 -8.94
N SER A 75 -10.92 14.23 -7.99
CA SER A 75 -9.50 14.48 -7.75
C SER A 75 -8.79 13.21 -7.28
N ASN A 76 -7.45 13.18 -7.42
CA ASN A 76 -6.64 12.04 -6.96
C ASN A 76 -6.91 11.72 -5.49
N GLU A 77 -6.92 12.75 -4.62
CA GLU A 77 -7.28 12.60 -3.20
C GLU A 77 -8.69 12.05 -3.02
N HIS A 78 -9.68 12.65 -3.70
CA HIS A 78 -11.07 12.28 -3.51
C HIS A 78 -11.30 10.81 -3.89
N VAL A 79 -10.75 10.34 -5.00
CA VAL A 79 -10.88 8.94 -5.43
C VAL A 79 -10.37 7.97 -4.34
N HIS A 80 -9.23 8.27 -3.73
CA HIS A 80 -8.63 7.42 -2.68
C HIS A 80 -9.31 7.51 -1.32
N THR A 81 -10.11 8.54 -1.07
CA THR A 81 -10.74 8.79 0.24
C THR A 81 -12.28 8.66 0.22
N CYS A 82 -12.92 8.76 -0.95
CA CYS A 82 -14.36 8.72 -1.13
C CYS A 82 -15.00 7.52 -0.43
N THR A 83 -15.99 7.79 0.42
CA THR A 83 -16.71 6.77 1.20
C THR A 83 -17.66 5.95 0.34
N ARG A 84 -18.21 6.53 -0.74
CA ARG A 84 -19.08 5.79 -1.69
C ARG A 84 -18.32 4.85 -2.63
N LEU A 85 -16.99 4.98 -2.73
CA LEU A 85 -16.11 4.05 -3.45
C LEU A 85 -15.55 2.94 -2.54
N GLN A 86 -15.90 2.91 -1.25
CA GLN A 86 -15.17 2.09 -0.28
C GLN A 86 -15.31 0.58 -0.42
N GLN A 87 -16.41 0.08 -0.99
CA GLN A 87 -16.66 -1.36 -0.99
C GLN A 87 -16.05 -2.02 -2.23
N ASN A 88 -16.71 -1.97 -3.38
CA ASN A 88 -16.33 -2.83 -4.52
C ASN A 88 -14.89 -2.62 -5.03
N PRO A 89 -14.44 -1.44 -5.47
CA PRO A 89 -13.14 -1.32 -6.13
C PRO A 89 -11.95 -1.45 -5.17
N ARG A 90 -12.11 -1.03 -3.90
CA ARG A 90 -11.04 -1.19 -2.89
C ARG A 90 -10.92 -2.64 -2.44
N THR A 91 -12.03 -3.35 -2.31
CA THR A 91 -12.05 -4.80 -2.10
C THR A 91 -11.38 -5.52 -3.26
N THR A 92 -11.73 -5.20 -4.51
CA THR A 92 -11.06 -5.81 -5.68
C THR A 92 -9.54 -5.59 -5.69
N ARG A 93 -9.07 -4.36 -5.43
CA ARG A 93 -7.63 -4.09 -5.29
C ARG A 93 -7.01 -4.93 -4.17
N HIS A 94 -7.68 -4.98 -3.02
CA HIS A 94 -7.19 -5.69 -1.84
C HIS A 94 -7.11 -7.21 -2.10
N ASP A 95 -8.10 -7.80 -2.76
CA ASP A 95 -8.12 -9.22 -3.08
C ASP A 95 -7.01 -9.59 -4.06
N MET A 96 -6.77 -8.77 -5.08
CA MET A 96 -5.65 -8.95 -6.01
C MET A 96 -4.30 -8.95 -5.27
N ILE A 97 -4.12 -8.00 -4.35
CA ILE A 97 -2.90 -7.88 -3.54
C ILE A 97 -2.74 -9.10 -2.64
N ASN A 98 -3.79 -9.47 -1.90
CA ASN A 98 -3.70 -10.58 -0.95
C ASN A 98 -3.44 -11.90 -1.65
N MET A 99 -4.09 -12.14 -2.79
CA MET A 99 -3.88 -13.34 -3.59
C MET A 99 -2.44 -13.41 -4.09
N THR A 100 -1.92 -12.30 -4.61
CA THR A 100 -0.54 -12.22 -5.11
C THR A 100 0.48 -12.44 -3.98
N PHE A 101 0.29 -11.77 -2.86
CA PHE A 101 1.14 -11.89 -1.68
C PHE A 101 1.14 -13.32 -1.12
N ALA A 102 -0.03 -13.94 -0.98
CA ALA A 102 -0.17 -15.32 -0.53
C ALA A 102 0.46 -16.31 -1.52
N ASN A 103 0.32 -16.10 -2.83
CA ASN A 103 0.95 -16.95 -3.84
C ASN A 103 2.48 -16.88 -3.77
N GLY A 104 3.05 -15.70 -3.59
CA GLY A 104 4.49 -15.56 -3.41
C GLY A 104 5.02 -16.28 -2.16
N LEU A 105 4.27 -16.24 -1.05
CA LEU A 105 4.58 -17.04 0.15
C LEU A 105 4.45 -18.56 -0.11
N ARG A 106 3.43 -19.00 -0.85
CA ARG A 106 3.29 -20.43 -1.23
C ARG A 106 4.45 -20.93 -2.09
N LEU A 107 4.98 -20.10 -2.99
CA LEU A 107 6.19 -20.42 -3.75
C LEU A 107 7.43 -20.57 -2.86
N CYS A 108 7.42 -19.94 -1.67
CA CYS A 108 8.44 -20.10 -0.64
C CYS A 108 8.14 -21.26 0.33
N GLY A 109 7.20 -22.15 0.01
CA GLY A 109 6.91 -23.35 0.78
C GLY A 109 5.94 -23.19 1.95
N PHE A 110 5.38 -22.00 2.15
CA PHE A 110 4.36 -21.78 3.19
C PHE A 110 2.98 -22.29 2.75
N GLN A 111 2.21 -22.78 3.71
CA GLN A 111 0.77 -22.92 3.53
C GLN A 111 0.09 -21.59 3.88
N CYS A 112 -0.73 -21.07 2.97
CA CYS A 112 -1.43 -19.80 3.18
C CYS A 112 -2.94 -19.95 3.08
N GLY A 113 -3.64 -19.57 4.15
CA GLY A 113 -5.11 -19.47 4.20
C GLY A 113 -5.56 -18.03 4.06
N MET A 114 -6.54 -17.77 3.18
CA MET A 114 -7.12 -16.45 2.94
C MET A 114 -8.36 -16.24 3.80
N GLU A 115 -8.51 -15.05 4.39
CA GLU A 115 -9.60 -14.68 5.31
C GLU A 115 -9.95 -15.77 6.35
N PRO A 116 -8.96 -16.33 7.06
CA PRO A 116 -9.15 -17.49 7.91
C PRO A 116 -10.10 -17.18 9.08
N ARG A 117 -10.97 -18.16 9.38
CA ARG A 117 -11.75 -18.18 10.63
C ARG A 117 -10.98 -19.01 11.65
N LEU A 118 -10.18 -18.36 12.48
CA LEU A 118 -9.31 -19.07 13.44
C LEU A 118 -10.07 -19.61 14.66
N THR A 119 -11.20 -18.99 15.03
CA THR A 119 -12.14 -19.51 16.04
C THR A 119 -13.58 -19.20 15.66
N GLU A 120 -14.52 -20.08 16.00
CA GLU A 120 -15.96 -19.84 15.76
C GLU A 120 -16.50 -18.65 16.55
N ALA A 121 -15.92 -18.37 17.72
CA ALA A 121 -16.33 -17.28 18.61
C ALA A 121 -15.85 -15.89 18.17
N SER A 122 -14.76 -15.80 17.39
CA SER A 122 -14.19 -14.51 16.99
C SER A 122 -14.69 -14.08 15.62
N ARG A 123 -15.25 -12.86 15.53
CA ARG A 123 -15.54 -12.21 14.24
C ARG A 123 -14.29 -11.61 13.57
N ARG A 124 -13.10 -11.73 14.18
CA ARG A 124 -11.85 -11.23 13.60
C ARG A 124 -11.45 -12.12 12.43
N ARG A 125 -11.24 -11.50 11.27
CA ARG A 125 -10.66 -12.12 10.08
C ARG A 125 -9.42 -11.32 9.72
N PRO A 126 -8.20 -11.86 9.96
CA PRO A 126 -7.02 -11.34 9.29
C PRO A 126 -7.10 -11.71 7.81
N ASP A 127 -6.25 -11.12 6.97
CA ASP A 127 -6.32 -11.34 5.53
C ASP A 127 -5.67 -12.67 5.15
N ILE A 128 -4.54 -12.99 5.79
CA ILE A 128 -3.72 -14.15 5.46
C ILE A 128 -3.24 -14.83 6.75
N LEU A 129 -3.47 -16.13 6.86
CA LEU A 129 -2.76 -17.04 7.77
C LEU A 129 -1.59 -17.67 7.00
N ILE A 130 -0.42 -17.70 7.63
CA ILE A 130 0.83 -18.23 7.10
C ILE A 130 1.30 -19.31 8.05
N VAL A 131 1.39 -20.54 7.53
CA VAL A 131 1.84 -21.72 8.29
C VAL A 131 3.07 -22.30 7.60
N GLY A 132 4.15 -22.44 8.36
CA GLY A 132 5.39 -23.12 8.00
C GLY A 132 5.82 -24.05 9.13
N LEU A 133 7.02 -24.63 9.03
CA LEU A 133 7.54 -25.53 10.07
C LEU A 133 7.62 -24.85 11.45
N ASP A 134 8.28 -23.68 11.50
CA ASP A 134 8.43 -22.86 12.72
C ASP A 134 7.68 -21.52 12.62
N THR A 135 6.65 -21.46 11.77
CA THR A 135 5.89 -20.24 11.53
C THR A 135 4.41 -20.49 11.70
N TYR A 136 3.82 -19.74 12.63
CA TYR A 136 2.37 -19.63 12.76
C TYR A 136 1.99 -18.15 12.89
N ALA A 137 1.80 -17.52 11.74
CA ALA A 137 1.71 -16.07 11.63
C ALA A 137 0.45 -15.63 10.88
N ILE A 138 -0.03 -14.44 11.19
CA ILE A 138 -1.14 -13.80 10.49
C ILE A 138 -0.74 -12.39 10.09
N THR A 139 -1.27 -11.94 8.97
CA THR A 139 -1.12 -10.56 8.55
C THR A 139 -2.41 -9.99 8.01
N ASP A 140 -2.45 -8.67 8.02
CA ASP A 140 -3.49 -7.86 7.43
C ASP A 140 -2.80 -6.89 6.47
N VAL A 141 -3.00 -7.11 5.17
CA VAL A 141 -2.31 -6.40 4.11
C VAL A 141 -3.13 -5.16 3.79
N THR A 142 -2.57 -3.99 4.07
CA THR A 142 -3.28 -2.74 3.84
C THR A 142 -2.54 -1.83 2.88
N VAL A 143 -3.28 -1.30 1.90
CA VAL A 143 -2.89 -0.14 1.11
C VAL A 143 -3.54 1.12 1.66
N THR A 144 -2.75 2.17 1.89
CA THR A 144 -3.26 3.49 2.27
C THR A 144 -2.73 4.60 1.34
N TYR A 145 -3.55 5.61 1.10
CA TYR A 145 -3.15 6.78 0.34
C TYR A 145 -2.31 7.72 1.20
N ALA A 146 -1.21 8.23 0.65
CA ALA A 146 -0.28 9.10 1.37
C ALA A 146 -0.92 10.43 1.77
N GLY A 147 -1.69 11.03 0.86
CA GLY A 147 -2.42 12.28 1.10
C GLY A 147 -3.66 12.14 1.98
N ARG A 148 -3.92 10.96 2.57
CA ARG A 148 -5.05 10.78 3.48
C ARG A 148 -4.90 11.74 4.66
N VAL A 149 -6.01 12.33 5.10
CA VAL A 149 -6.06 13.09 6.36
C VAL A 149 -5.66 12.18 7.52
N THR A 150 -4.48 12.44 8.05
CA THR A 150 -3.95 11.97 9.33
C THR A 150 -4.29 13.02 10.40
N ALA A 151 -4.07 12.73 11.68
CA ALA A 151 -4.29 13.73 12.75
C ALA A 151 -3.70 15.10 12.35
N TYR A 152 -4.43 16.20 12.63
CA TYR A 152 -3.99 17.55 12.29
C TYR A 152 -2.65 17.84 12.96
N VAL A 153 -1.59 17.81 12.17
CA VAL A 153 -0.29 18.36 12.54
C VAL A 153 -0.24 19.77 11.95
N SER A 154 0.33 20.71 12.69
CA SER A 154 0.66 22.06 12.21
C SER A 154 1.51 22.00 10.93
N GLU A 155 1.72 23.13 10.29
CA GLU A 155 2.69 23.24 9.19
C GLU A 155 4.03 22.64 9.63
N GLU A 156 4.41 21.51 9.02
CA GLU A 156 5.69 20.84 9.23
C GLU A 156 6.64 21.24 8.09
N SER A 157 7.92 21.46 8.42
CA SER A 157 8.95 21.65 7.40
C SER A 157 9.15 20.36 6.60
N MET A 158 9.73 20.45 5.39
CA MET A 158 9.98 19.26 4.56
C MET A 158 10.90 18.24 5.26
N GLU A 159 11.86 18.72 6.04
CA GLU A 159 12.83 17.89 6.76
C GLU A 159 12.19 17.11 7.92
N GLU A 160 11.19 17.70 8.56
CA GLU A 160 10.43 17.07 9.65
C GLU A 160 9.29 16.18 9.13
N ALA A 161 8.87 16.40 7.89
CA ALA A 161 7.75 15.70 7.28
C ALA A 161 8.06 14.20 7.14
N ASP A 162 7.15 13.39 7.69
CA ASP A 162 7.32 11.94 7.68
C ASP A 162 6.73 11.32 6.40
N PRO A 163 7.56 10.80 5.49
CA PRO A 163 7.11 10.26 4.21
C PRO A 163 6.24 9.00 4.35
N LEU A 164 6.21 8.38 5.53
CA LEU A 164 5.42 7.20 5.84
C LEU A 164 4.31 7.45 6.87
N ARG A 165 3.93 8.71 7.15
CA ARG A 165 2.95 9.06 8.18
C ARG A 165 1.66 8.25 8.07
N ALA A 166 1.03 8.26 6.90
CA ALA A 166 -0.21 7.53 6.66
C ALA A 166 -0.06 6.02 6.88
N ALA A 167 1.09 5.44 6.50
CA ALA A 167 1.39 4.03 6.75
C ALA A 167 1.63 3.74 8.24
N ARG A 168 2.33 4.61 8.95
CA ARG A 168 2.59 4.47 10.40
C ARG A 168 1.30 4.53 11.21
N ASP A 169 0.43 5.48 10.91
CA ASP A 169 -0.88 5.62 11.57
C ASP A 169 -1.70 4.35 11.34
N ARG A 170 -1.71 3.85 10.10
CA ARG A 170 -2.46 2.64 9.75
C ARG A 170 -1.90 1.39 10.43
N LEU A 171 -0.58 1.24 10.48
CA LEU A 171 0.11 0.17 11.19
C LEU A 171 -0.29 0.18 12.67
N THR A 172 -0.25 1.36 13.31
CA THR A 172 -0.60 1.54 14.72
C THR A 172 -2.04 1.14 15.00
N GLN A 173 -2.99 1.61 14.19
CA GLN A 173 -4.41 1.26 14.29
C GLN A 173 -4.63 -0.26 14.19
N LYS A 174 -4.01 -0.92 13.20
CA LYS A 174 -4.16 -2.37 12.98
C LYS A 174 -3.51 -3.18 14.10
N ARG A 175 -2.32 -2.78 14.58
CA ARG A 175 -1.68 -3.39 15.76
C ARG A 175 -2.60 -3.32 16.98
N GLN A 176 -3.12 -2.15 17.31
CA GLN A 176 -4.05 -1.98 18.45
C GLN A 176 -5.28 -2.88 18.31
N LYS A 177 -5.83 -3.02 17.09
CA LYS A 177 -7.01 -3.83 16.82
C LYS A 177 -6.80 -5.34 17.01
N TYR A 178 -5.63 -5.88 16.64
CA TYR A 178 -5.39 -7.33 16.57
C TYR A 178 -4.42 -7.87 17.62
N ARG A 179 -3.56 -7.03 18.24
CA ARG A 179 -2.46 -7.49 19.12
C ARG A 179 -2.91 -8.41 20.24
N HIS A 180 -3.90 -8.01 21.04
CA HIS A 180 -4.39 -8.82 22.17
C HIS A 180 -4.96 -10.16 21.70
N TRP A 181 -5.70 -10.15 20.59
CA TRP A 181 -6.29 -11.36 20.04
C TRP A 181 -5.23 -12.31 19.46
N ALA A 182 -4.24 -11.79 18.73
CA ALA A 182 -3.15 -12.59 18.19
C ALA A 182 -2.34 -13.26 19.30
N LEU A 183 -1.95 -12.49 20.33
CA LEU A 183 -1.22 -13.01 21.50
C LEU A 183 -2.00 -14.09 22.23
N ALA A 184 -3.31 -13.89 22.46
CA ALA A 184 -4.15 -14.87 23.13
C ALA A 184 -4.30 -16.19 22.36
N ASN A 185 -4.04 -16.20 21.05
CA ASN A 185 -4.12 -17.39 20.21
C ASN A 185 -2.72 -17.92 19.80
N GLY A 186 -1.65 -17.42 20.41
CA GLY A 186 -0.27 -17.85 20.10
C GLY A 186 0.18 -17.52 18.67
N LEU A 187 -0.41 -16.48 18.06
CA LEU A 187 -0.15 -16.08 16.68
C LEU A 187 0.86 -14.93 16.62
N ASP A 188 1.83 -15.03 15.70
CA ASP A 188 2.66 -13.91 15.32
C ASP A 188 1.88 -12.97 14.38
N PHE A 189 1.64 -11.73 14.80
CA PHE A 189 0.87 -10.76 14.02
C PHE A 189 1.63 -9.48 13.75
N GLU A 190 1.71 -9.12 12.48
CA GLU A 190 2.13 -7.81 12.02
C GLU A 190 1.32 -7.41 10.77
N PRO A 191 0.69 -6.23 10.72
CA PRO A 191 0.08 -5.73 9.49
C PRO A 191 1.15 -5.43 8.43
N PHE A 192 0.88 -5.86 7.19
CA PHE A 192 1.70 -5.53 6.05
C PHE A 192 1.17 -4.25 5.39
N VAL A 193 1.80 -3.10 5.67
CA VAL A 193 1.28 -1.79 5.26
C VAL A 193 2.13 -1.18 4.15
N MET A 194 1.46 -0.82 3.07
CA MET A 194 2.05 -0.09 1.94
C MET A 194 1.25 1.16 1.58
N LEU A 195 1.92 2.12 0.96
CA LEU A 195 1.30 3.30 0.36
C LEU A 195 0.87 3.01 -1.09
N THR A 196 -0.07 3.78 -1.62
CA THR A 196 -0.53 3.66 -3.02
C THR A 196 0.58 3.89 -4.04
N ASN A 197 1.68 4.55 -3.66
CA ASN A 197 2.87 4.75 -4.49
C ASN A 197 3.92 3.63 -4.34
N GLY A 198 3.62 2.56 -3.61
CA GLY A 198 4.49 1.41 -3.45
C GLY A 198 5.50 1.49 -2.31
N ALA A 199 5.55 2.58 -1.55
CA ALA A 199 6.36 2.62 -0.32
C ALA A 199 5.84 1.60 0.71
N ILE A 200 6.75 0.85 1.35
CA ILE A 200 6.39 -0.18 2.32
C ILE A 200 6.93 0.20 3.69
N HIS A 201 6.09 0.10 4.71
CA HIS A 201 6.48 0.45 6.07
C HIS A 201 7.63 -0.45 6.58
N PRO A 202 8.69 0.09 7.22
CA PRO A 202 9.86 -0.67 7.64
C PRO A 202 9.56 -1.89 8.52
N ALA A 203 8.55 -1.80 9.39
CA ALA A 203 8.11 -2.92 10.22
C ALA A 203 7.60 -4.10 9.37
N SER A 204 6.77 -3.83 8.36
CA SER A 204 6.24 -4.83 7.43
C SER A 204 7.37 -5.50 6.62
N ARG A 205 8.39 -4.72 6.20
CA ARG A 205 9.57 -5.26 5.52
C ARG A 205 10.37 -6.21 6.41
N ARG A 206 10.65 -5.78 7.66
CA ARG A 206 11.41 -6.59 8.63
C ARG A 206 10.66 -7.86 9.00
N TRP A 207 9.35 -7.74 9.20
CA TRP A 207 8.50 -8.88 9.50
C TRP A 207 8.49 -9.90 8.37
N LEU A 208 8.27 -9.48 7.12
CA LEU A 208 8.27 -10.43 5.99
C LEU A 208 9.61 -11.14 5.84
N ARG A 209 10.74 -10.42 5.97
CA ARG A 209 12.07 -11.06 5.93
C ARG A 209 12.27 -12.07 7.06
N ARG A 210 11.77 -11.78 8.27
CA ARG A 210 11.81 -12.71 9.40
C ARG A 210 10.96 -13.94 9.13
N ILE A 211 9.74 -13.79 8.61
CA ILE A 211 8.86 -14.90 8.24
C ILE A 211 9.56 -15.80 7.22
N LEU A 212 10.10 -15.23 6.14
CA LEU A 212 10.84 -15.97 5.11
C LEU A 212 12.05 -16.71 5.69
N GLY A 213 12.74 -16.13 6.68
CA GLY A 213 13.87 -16.79 7.35
C GLY A 213 13.50 -17.98 8.25
N ASN A 214 12.21 -18.19 8.54
CA ASN A 214 11.73 -19.29 9.38
C ASN A 214 11.29 -20.52 8.56
N GLN A 215 11.56 -20.55 7.25
CA GLN A 215 11.20 -21.64 6.36
C GLN A 215 12.34 -21.92 5.39
N ASP A 216 12.72 -23.18 5.30
CA ASP A 216 13.66 -23.61 4.27
C ASP A 216 12.99 -23.56 2.90
N HIS A 217 13.56 -22.74 2.01
CA HIS A 217 13.12 -22.62 0.63
C HIS A 217 14.32 -22.39 -0.29
N ARG A 218 14.14 -22.68 -1.59
CA ARG A 218 15.24 -22.65 -2.58
C ARG A 218 15.83 -21.27 -2.86
N LEU A 219 15.12 -20.21 -2.47
CA LEU A 219 15.54 -18.83 -2.66
C LEU A 219 16.33 -18.32 -1.46
N THR A 220 17.19 -17.31 -1.66
CA THR A 220 17.66 -16.50 -0.53
C THR A 220 16.50 -15.67 0.03
N ILE A 221 16.57 -15.27 1.31
CA ILE A 221 15.56 -14.40 1.93
C ILE A 221 15.37 -13.11 1.12
N THR A 222 16.47 -12.55 0.60
CA THR A 222 16.44 -11.34 -0.24
C THR A 222 15.67 -11.59 -1.54
N ASN A 223 15.99 -12.65 -2.29
CA ASN A 223 15.33 -12.94 -3.56
C ASN A 223 13.84 -13.27 -3.36
N ALA A 224 13.51 -14.05 -2.34
CA ALA A 224 12.12 -14.34 -1.98
C ALA A 224 11.34 -13.07 -1.63
N TYR A 225 11.93 -12.21 -0.78
CA TYR A 225 11.35 -10.92 -0.42
C TYR A 225 11.13 -10.03 -1.65
N ASP A 226 12.12 -9.93 -2.52
CA ASP A 226 12.06 -9.06 -3.70
C ASP A 226 11.03 -9.53 -4.71
N MET A 227 10.97 -10.84 -4.99
CA MET A 227 9.94 -11.43 -5.83
C MET A 227 8.53 -11.15 -5.28
N ILE A 228 8.28 -11.46 -4.00
CA ILE A 228 6.96 -11.26 -3.36
C ILE A 228 6.55 -9.79 -3.43
N VAL A 229 7.48 -8.89 -3.09
CA VAL A 229 7.20 -7.46 -3.10
C VAL A 229 6.96 -6.94 -4.51
N ALA A 230 7.75 -7.36 -5.50
CA ALA A 230 7.60 -6.90 -6.87
C ALA A 230 6.24 -7.28 -7.46
N ASP A 231 5.83 -8.53 -7.31
CA ASP A 231 4.52 -9.01 -7.76
C ASP A 231 3.37 -8.29 -7.02
N THR A 232 3.52 -8.12 -5.71
CA THR A 232 2.53 -7.40 -4.89
C THR A 232 2.38 -5.94 -5.32
N LEU A 233 3.48 -5.28 -5.66
CA LEU A 233 3.46 -3.91 -6.18
C LEU A 233 2.78 -3.85 -7.55
N ALA A 234 3.08 -4.78 -8.47
CA ALA A 234 2.39 -4.86 -9.74
C ALA A 234 0.87 -5.06 -9.57
N ALA A 235 0.45 -5.91 -8.64
CA ALA A 235 -0.96 -6.09 -8.27
C ALA A 235 -1.59 -4.81 -7.70
N MET A 236 -0.86 -4.08 -6.84
CA MET A 236 -1.30 -2.81 -6.29
C MET A 236 -1.50 -1.75 -7.38
N LEU A 237 -0.57 -1.63 -8.33
CA LEU A 237 -0.66 -0.68 -9.45
C LEU A 237 -1.91 -0.93 -10.31
N ARG A 238 -2.15 -2.19 -10.69
CA ARG A 238 -3.38 -2.59 -11.39
C ARG A 238 -4.62 -2.28 -10.55
N GLY A 239 -4.57 -2.57 -9.25
CA GLY A 239 -5.64 -2.25 -8.33
C GLY A 239 -5.94 -0.75 -8.21
N ASN A 240 -4.93 0.13 -8.28
CA ASN A 240 -5.15 1.57 -8.28
C ASN A 240 -5.92 2.01 -9.53
N VAL A 241 -5.61 1.44 -10.71
CA VAL A 241 -6.38 1.67 -11.94
C VAL A 241 -7.85 1.32 -11.75
N HIS A 242 -8.15 0.18 -11.11
CA HIS A 242 -9.54 -0.21 -10.81
C HIS A 242 -10.26 0.80 -9.91
N VAL A 243 -9.57 1.40 -8.94
CA VAL A 243 -10.14 2.43 -8.06
C VAL A 243 -10.49 3.69 -8.86
N PHE A 244 -9.61 4.16 -9.75
CA PHE A 244 -9.89 5.31 -10.61
C PHE A 244 -10.99 5.02 -11.63
N ASN A 245 -10.99 3.85 -12.28
CA ASN A 245 -12.04 3.48 -13.22
C ASN A 245 -13.42 3.41 -12.55
N ALA A 246 -13.50 2.88 -11.33
CA ALA A 246 -14.74 2.83 -10.59
C ALA A 246 -15.25 4.21 -10.17
N ALA A 247 -14.35 5.20 -9.98
CA ALA A 247 -14.73 6.56 -9.65
C ALA A 247 -15.53 7.25 -10.76
N CYS A 248 -15.23 6.95 -12.03
CA CYS A 248 -15.92 7.53 -13.18
C CYS A 248 -17.35 7.01 -13.37
N GLY A 249 -17.78 6.00 -12.60
CA GLY A 249 -18.95 5.19 -12.95
C GLY A 249 -18.70 4.37 -14.22
N ARG A 250 -19.51 3.34 -14.49
CA ARG A 250 -19.52 2.77 -15.84
C ARG A 250 -19.95 3.91 -16.76
N ALA A 251 -19.06 4.40 -17.63
CA ALA A 251 -19.52 5.04 -18.85
C ALA A 251 -20.48 4.03 -19.47
N GLY A 252 -21.77 4.37 -19.52
CA GLY A 252 -22.70 3.64 -20.35
C GLY A 252 -22.06 3.57 -21.73
N THR A 253 -21.96 2.36 -22.28
CA THR A 253 -21.72 2.16 -23.70
C THR A 253 -22.82 2.94 -24.43
N GLY A 254 -22.50 4.17 -24.82
CA GLY A 254 -23.19 4.89 -25.88
C GLY A 254 -22.70 4.35 -27.22
#